data_AF-A0A524NZ91-F1
#
_entry.id   AF-A0A524NZ91-F1
#
_cell.length_a   1.000
_cell.length_b   1.000
_cell.length_c   1.000
_cell.angle_alpha   90.00
_cell.angle_beta   90.00
_cell.angle_gamma   90.00
#
_symmetry.space_group_name_H-M   'P 1'
#
loop_
_entity.id
_entity.type
_entity.pdbx_description
1 polymer ?
#
loop_
_entity_poly.entity_id
_entity_poly.type
_entity_poly.pdbx_seq_one_letter_code
_entity_poly.pdbx_strand_id
1 'polypeptide(L)'
;SSADVIQVIKKTLKTQNYPCSIEVSPHHLYLNYKNSFESENLGKVLVPLRSPEIQRDLLKEFSQGNTDIIGTDHAPHNLEEKMQSFFKAPSGFPYIDFASRILLTEMFEQRMKLEDLVAQYSSNPAKLFQLSTQGQLKPGYDADIVIVSTTDPYPIHGQDMLSQQKWTPWENYSLGAEIDYVIIGGELAYGREKNYFAPRGTRLTPHKESI
;
A
#
# COMPACT_ATOMS: atom_id res chain seq x y z
N SER A 1 -3.31 -1.34 12.67
CA SER A 1 -3.76 -2.70 12.33
C SER A 1 -5.03 -3.16 13.06
N SER A 2 -5.69 -2.35 13.90
CA SER A 2 -6.94 -2.75 14.57
C SER A 2 -7.89 -1.57 14.68
N ALA A 3 -9.20 -1.85 14.62
CA ALA A 3 -10.25 -0.84 14.72
C ALA A 3 -10.23 -0.10 16.06
N ASP A 4 -9.96 -0.80 17.16
CA ASP A 4 -9.97 -0.21 18.51
C ASP A 4 -9.00 0.97 18.63
N VAL A 5 -7.80 0.86 18.04
CA VAL A 5 -6.79 1.93 18.06
C VAL A 5 -7.27 3.14 17.26
N ILE A 6 -7.90 2.92 16.09
CA ILE A 6 -8.50 3.98 15.28
C ILE A 6 -9.57 4.72 16.08
N GLN A 7 -10.46 3.98 16.74
CA GLN A 7 -11.54 4.54 17.54
C GLN A 7 -11.02 5.36 18.72
N VAL A 8 -9.98 4.90 19.41
CA VAL A 8 -9.32 5.65 20.49
C VAL A 8 -8.68 6.94 19.97
N ILE A 9 -7.94 6.88 18.86
CA ILE A 9 -7.31 8.06 18.25
C ILE A 9 -8.37 9.08 17.84
N LYS A 10 -9.44 8.64 17.17
CA LYS A 10 -10.55 9.51 16.77
C LYS A 10 -11.24 10.17 17.96
N LYS A 11 -11.60 9.38 18.98
CA LYS A 11 -12.35 9.86 20.14
C LYS A 11 -11.52 10.81 21.02
N THR A 12 -10.20 10.64 21.04
CA THR A 12 -9.33 11.34 21.99
C THR A 12 -8.54 12.45 21.33
N LEU A 13 -7.79 12.13 20.27
CA LEU A 13 -6.83 13.07 19.68
C LEU A 13 -7.52 14.03 18.71
N LYS A 14 -8.39 13.51 17.85
CA LYS A 14 -9.11 14.37 16.88
C LYS A 14 -10.14 15.29 17.56
N THR A 15 -10.79 14.85 18.64
CA THR A 15 -11.73 15.71 19.40
C THR A 15 -11.02 16.84 20.17
N GLN A 16 -9.78 16.61 20.60
CA GLN A 16 -8.95 17.62 21.27
C GLN A 16 -8.12 18.45 20.27
N ASN A 17 -8.40 18.31 18.97
CA ASN A 17 -7.75 19.03 17.87
C ASN A 17 -6.22 18.86 17.82
N TYR A 18 -5.69 17.72 18.28
CA TYR A 18 -4.29 17.38 18.12
C TYR A 18 -4.00 16.98 16.66
N PRO A 19 -2.87 17.44 16.08
CA PRO A 19 -2.47 17.03 14.74
C PRO A 19 -2.05 15.56 14.76
N CYS A 20 -2.89 14.69 14.22
CA CYS A 20 -2.62 13.27 14.10
C CYS A 20 -3.19 12.72 12.79
N SER A 21 -2.43 11.81 12.17
CA SER A 21 -2.86 11.03 11.01
C SER A 21 -2.76 9.54 11.32
N ILE A 22 -3.62 8.76 10.66
CA ILE A 22 -3.70 7.32 10.78
C ILE A 22 -3.30 6.72 9.43
N GLU A 23 -2.20 5.97 9.43
CA GLU A 23 -1.78 5.13 8.31
C GLU A 23 -2.33 3.71 8.48
N VAL A 24 -2.77 3.11 7.38
CA VAL A 24 -3.05 1.67 7.29
C VAL A 24 -2.29 1.05 6.13
N SER A 25 -1.96 -0.23 6.24
CA SER A 25 -1.32 -0.97 5.16
C SER A 25 -2.25 -2.00 4.51
N PRO A 26 -2.10 -2.27 3.20
CA PRO A 26 -2.88 -3.29 2.51
C PRO A 26 -2.85 -4.66 3.20
N HIS A 27 -1.70 -5.08 3.73
CA HIS A 27 -1.60 -6.38 4.40
C HIS A 27 -2.40 -6.45 5.69
N HIS A 28 -2.58 -5.33 6.41
CA HIS A 28 -3.48 -5.32 7.57
C HIS A 28 -4.96 -5.30 7.17
N LEU A 29 -5.29 -4.75 5.99
CA LEU A 29 -6.66 -4.72 5.48
C LEU A 29 -7.09 -6.07 4.90
N TYR A 30 -6.21 -6.76 4.16
CA TYR A 30 -6.59 -7.88 3.30
C TYR A 30 -5.92 -9.21 3.66
N LEU A 31 -4.93 -9.22 4.56
CA LEU A 31 -4.38 -10.44 5.14
C LEU A 31 -4.68 -10.55 6.64
N ASN A 32 -4.69 -11.78 7.14
CA ASN A 32 -4.82 -12.17 8.54
C ASN A 32 -3.96 -13.42 8.81
N TYR A 33 -3.79 -13.81 10.06
CA TYR A 33 -2.92 -14.96 10.39
C TYR A 33 -3.44 -16.32 9.90
N LYS A 34 -4.70 -16.42 9.44
CA LYS A 34 -5.28 -17.65 8.87
C LYS A 34 -5.06 -17.77 7.36
N ASN A 35 -4.53 -16.75 6.70
CA ASN A 35 -4.06 -16.90 5.32
C ASN A 35 -3.03 -18.04 5.26
N SER A 36 -3.05 -18.81 4.17
CA SER A 36 -2.14 -19.94 4.00
C SER A 36 -0.76 -19.41 3.64
N PHE A 37 0.19 -19.62 4.54
CA PHE A 37 1.60 -19.35 4.31
C PHE A 37 2.35 -20.69 4.35
N GLU A 38 3.32 -20.89 3.46
CA GLU A 38 4.20 -22.08 3.51
C GLU A 38 4.97 -22.16 4.84
N SER A 39 5.26 -20.99 5.42
CA SER A 39 5.79 -20.81 6.76
C SER A 39 5.13 -19.60 7.40
N GLU A 40 4.77 -19.70 8.68
CA GLU A 40 4.21 -18.58 9.46
C GLU A 40 5.11 -17.34 9.44
N ASN A 41 6.42 -17.53 9.25
CA ASN A 41 7.37 -16.44 9.14
C ASN A 41 7.11 -15.56 7.93
N LEU A 42 6.58 -16.09 6.82
CA LEU A 42 6.31 -15.29 5.62
C LEU A 42 5.27 -14.21 5.88
N GLY A 43 4.31 -14.45 6.79
CA GLY A 43 3.35 -13.46 7.28
C GLY A 43 3.85 -12.63 8.48
N LYS A 44 5.06 -12.88 8.98
CA LYS A 44 5.61 -12.18 10.17
C LYS A 44 5.99 -10.74 9.84
N VAL A 45 5.33 -9.79 10.49
CA VAL A 45 5.51 -8.33 10.35
C VAL A 45 5.35 -7.63 11.71
N LEU A 46 5.92 -6.43 11.86
CA LEU A 46 5.75 -5.63 13.06
C LEU A 46 4.50 -4.74 12.98
N VAL A 47 3.82 -4.76 14.12
CA VAL A 47 2.37 -4.91 14.25
C VAL A 47 1.87 -6.17 13.51
N PRO A 48 1.51 -7.25 14.21
CA PRO A 48 1.23 -8.54 13.57
C PRO A 48 -0.11 -8.54 12.82
N LEU A 49 -0.19 -9.40 11.79
CA LEU A 49 -1.46 -9.77 11.16
C LEU A 49 -2.43 -10.29 12.24
N ARG A 50 -3.66 -9.79 12.22
CA ARG A 50 -4.66 -10.05 13.26
C ARG A 50 -5.56 -11.20 12.89
N SER A 51 -6.54 -11.50 13.75
CA SER A 51 -7.57 -12.47 13.42
C SER A 51 -8.49 -11.93 12.30
N PRO A 52 -9.18 -12.81 11.55
CA PRO A 52 -10.13 -12.37 10.53
C PRO A 52 -11.19 -11.40 11.06
N GLU A 53 -11.59 -11.54 12.33
CA GLU A 53 -12.59 -10.68 12.96
C GLU A 53 -12.04 -9.25 13.14
N ILE A 54 -10.83 -9.12 13.71
CA ILE A 54 -10.17 -7.82 13.90
C ILE A 54 -9.82 -7.18 12.55
N GLN A 55 -9.38 -7.98 11.59
CA GLN A 55 -9.10 -7.52 10.22
C GLN A 55 -10.37 -6.95 9.57
N ARG A 56 -11.51 -7.66 9.67
CA ARG A 56 -12.79 -7.18 9.14
C ARG A 56 -13.23 -5.88 9.80
N ASP A 57 -13.05 -5.76 11.11
CA ASP A 57 -13.40 -4.53 11.83
C ASP A 57 -12.50 -3.36 11.40
N LEU A 58 -11.19 -3.61 11.17
CA LEU A 58 -10.30 -2.63 10.59
C LEU A 58 -10.74 -2.21 9.18
N LEU A 59 -11.09 -3.17 8.33
CA LEU A 59 -11.59 -2.90 6.98
C LEU A 59 -12.86 -2.06 7.01
N LYS A 60 -13.76 -2.31 7.97
CA LYS A 60 -14.97 -1.49 8.17
C LYS A 60 -14.62 -0.04 8.53
N GLU A 61 -13.70 0.19 9.46
CA GLU A 61 -13.25 1.55 9.80
C GLU A 61 -12.61 2.23 8.58
N PHE A 62 -11.78 1.51 7.84
CA PHE A 62 -11.18 1.98 6.59
C PHE A 62 -12.25 2.42 5.57
N SER A 63 -13.24 1.56 5.28
CA SER A 63 -14.33 1.86 4.35
C SER A 63 -15.25 3.00 4.80
N GLN A 64 -15.22 3.36 6.09
CA GLN A 64 -15.94 4.51 6.64
C GLN A 64 -15.15 5.83 6.54
N GLY A 65 -13.95 5.82 5.93
CA GLY A 65 -13.09 7.00 5.82
C GLY A 65 -12.44 7.38 7.15
N ASN A 66 -12.22 6.42 8.05
CA ASN A 66 -11.67 6.68 9.38
C ASN A 66 -10.13 6.61 9.44
N THR A 67 -9.49 6.34 8.31
CA THR A 67 -8.03 6.36 8.10
C THR A 67 -7.64 7.53 7.20
N ASP A 68 -6.40 8.00 7.30
CA ASP A 68 -5.94 9.20 6.60
C ASP A 68 -5.07 8.88 5.37
N ILE A 69 -4.18 7.88 5.48
CA ILE A 69 -3.27 7.48 4.40
C ILE A 69 -3.11 5.96 4.31
N ILE A 70 -2.70 5.48 3.13
CA ILE A 70 -2.30 4.09 2.89
C ILE A 70 -0.78 4.05 2.67
N GLY A 71 -0.08 3.22 3.44
CA GLY A 71 1.35 2.97 3.31
C GLY A 71 1.63 1.47 3.15
N THR A 72 2.68 1.10 2.41
CA THR A 72 2.95 -0.32 2.17
C THR A 72 3.69 -0.98 3.34
N ASP A 73 4.51 -0.23 4.08
CA ASP A 73 5.47 -0.80 5.03
C ASP A 73 6.27 -1.96 4.37
N HIS A 74 6.73 -1.70 3.14
CA HIS A 74 7.53 -2.64 2.37
C HIS A 74 8.89 -2.83 3.04
N ALA A 75 9.13 -4.02 3.58
CA ALA A 75 10.34 -4.38 4.31
C ALA A 75 10.90 -5.72 3.80
N PRO A 76 11.64 -5.71 2.68
CA PRO A 76 12.15 -6.93 2.04
C PRO A 76 13.20 -7.63 2.90
N HIS A 77 13.12 -8.95 2.97
CA HIS A 77 14.09 -9.84 3.60
C HIS A 77 14.34 -11.05 2.71
N ASN A 78 15.52 -11.65 2.81
CA ASN A 78 15.85 -12.83 2.03
C ASN A 78 14.99 -14.01 2.47
N LEU A 79 14.57 -14.86 1.53
CA LEU A 79 13.74 -16.03 1.85
C LEU A 79 14.43 -16.94 2.89
N GLU A 80 15.74 -17.13 2.77
CA GLU A 80 16.53 -17.91 3.73
C GLU A 80 16.41 -17.39 5.17
N GLU A 81 16.44 -16.06 5.35
CA GLU A 81 16.28 -15.44 6.68
C GLU A 81 14.89 -15.72 7.24
N LYS A 82 13.86 -15.69 6.39
CA LYS A 82 12.48 -15.99 6.77
C LYS A 82 12.28 -17.48 7.09
N MET A 83 13.09 -18.38 6.55
CA MET A 83 12.99 -19.82 6.81
C MET A 83 13.71 -20.28 8.09
N GLN A 84 14.31 -19.36 8.84
CA GLN A 84 14.87 -19.66 10.16
C GLN A 84 13.76 -19.93 11.20
N SER A 85 14.12 -20.34 12.43
CA SER A 85 13.14 -20.49 13.51
C SER A 85 12.42 -19.17 13.81
N PHE A 86 11.17 -19.24 14.29
CA PHE A 86 10.30 -18.06 14.44
C PHE A 86 10.96 -16.87 15.15
N PHE A 87 11.72 -17.12 16.23
CA PHE A 87 12.39 -16.04 16.98
C PHE A 87 13.59 -15.42 16.24
N LYS A 88 14.19 -16.13 15.28
CA LYS A 88 15.32 -15.65 14.49
C LYS A 88 14.89 -15.02 13.16
N ALA A 89 13.77 -15.47 12.60
CA ALA A 89 13.25 -14.93 11.35
C ALA A 89 12.91 -13.43 11.51
N PRO A 90 13.32 -12.54 10.59
CA PRO A 90 13.03 -11.13 10.69
C PRO A 90 11.55 -10.83 10.41
N SER A 91 11.07 -9.70 10.92
CA SER A 91 9.72 -9.20 10.64
C SER A 91 9.74 -8.27 9.44
N GLY A 92 8.77 -8.43 8.53
CA GLY A 92 8.70 -7.69 7.28
C GLY A 92 8.65 -8.63 6.07
N PHE A 93 8.10 -8.13 4.97
CA PHE A 93 8.03 -8.86 3.72
C PHE A 93 7.96 -7.93 2.49
N PRO A 94 8.36 -8.45 1.31
CA PRO A 94 8.26 -7.72 0.06
C PRO A 94 6.88 -7.86 -0.60
N TYR A 95 6.34 -6.76 -1.15
CA TYR A 95 5.13 -6.75 -1.99
C TYR A 95 4.87 -5.42 -2.72
N ILE A 96 5.83 -4.48 -2.77
CA ILE A 96 5.60 -3.14 -3.35
C ILE A 96 5.16 -3.22 -4.83
N ASP A 97 5.69 -4.21 -5.56
CA ASP A 97 5.37 -4.53 -6.95
C ASP A 97 3.88 -4.87 -7.17
N PHE A 98 3.18 -5.33 -6.13
CA PHE A 98 1.77 -5.73 -6.18
C PHE A 98 0.85 -4.74 -5.44
N ALA A 99 1.39 -3.92 -4.54
CA ALA A 99 0.60 -3.09 -3.63
C ALA A 99 -0.46 -2.23 -4.35
N SER A 100 -0.08 -1.53 -5.41
CA SER A 100 -1.02 -0.70 -6.17
C SER A 100 -2.06 -1.55 -6.91
N ARG A 101 -1.68 -2.70 -7.48
CA ARG A 101 -2.62 -3.61 -8.16
C ARG A 101 -3.62 -4.24 -7.19
N ILE A 102 -3.22 -4.54 -5.96
CA ILE A 102 -4.12 -4.99 -4.89
C ILE A 102 -5.18 -3.91 -4.63
N LEU A 103 -4.75 -2.67 -4.36
CA LEU A 103 -5.66 -1.55 -4.09
C LEU A 103 -6.59 -1.24 -5.28
N LEU A 104 -6.06 -1.28 -6.50
CA LEU A 104 -6.84 -1.08 -7.72
C LEU A 104 -7.85 -2.19 -7.95
N THR A 105 -7.50 -3.45 -7.64
CA THR A 105 -8.44 -4.59 -7.70
C THR A 105 -9.60 -4.36 -6.75
N GLU A 106 -9.32 -3.99 -5.51
CA GLU A 106 -10.34 -3.66 -4.50
C GLU A 106 -11.22 -2.47 -4.93
N MET A 107 -10.66 -1.50 -5.62
CA MET A 107 -11.38 -0.36 -6.17
C MET A 107 -12.28 -0.75 -7.36
N PHE A 108 -11.77 -1.50 -8.33
CA PHE A 108 -12.56 -1.97 -9.48
C PHE A 108 -13.66 -2.94 -9.06
N GLU A 109 -13.45 -3.73 -8.02
CA GLU A 109 -14.46 -4.61 -7.42
C GLU A 109 -15.42 -3.88 -6.46
N GLN A 110 -15.39 -2.54 -6.44
CA GLN A 110 -16.28 -1.66 -5.66
C GLN A 110 -16.21 -1.86 -4.15
N ARG A 111 -15.12 -2.47 -3.64
CA ARG A 111 -14.84 -2.57 -2.19
C ARG A 111 -14.14 -1.34 -1.64
N MET A 112 -13.58 -0.51 -2.52
CA MET A 112 -13.00 0.80 -2.20
C MET A 112 -13.47 1.82 -3.23
N LYS A 113 -13.80 3.05 -2.79
CA LYS A 113 -14.13 4.12 -3.75
C LYS A 113 -12.85 4.67 -4.37
N LEU A 114 -12.94 5.09 -5.63
CA LEU A 114 -11.81 5.71 -6.33
C LEU A 114 -11.33 6.97 -5.60
N GLU A 115 -12.25 7.79 -5.12
CA GLU A 115 -11.94 9.03 -4.40
C GLU A 115 -11.17 8.74 -3.10
N ASP A 116 -11.55 7.67 -2.38
CA ASP A 116 -10.88 7.25 -1.15
C ASP A 116 -9.47 6.72 -1.46
N LEU A 117 -9.30 5.94 -2.54
CA LEU A 117 -7.99 5.45 -2.98
C LEU A 117 -7.07 6.62 -3.36
N VAL A 118 -7.54 7.54 -4.21
CA VAL A 118 -6.77 8.71 -4.65
C VAL A 118 -6.43 9.61 -3.46
N ALA A 119 -7.39 9.83 -2.55
CA ALA A 119 -7.15 10.62 -1.35
C ALA A 119 -6.07 9.96 -0.49
N GLN A 120 -6.24 8.71 -0.09
CA GLN A 120 -5.36 8.07 0.91
C GLN A 120 -4.01 7.62 0.36
N TYR A 121 -3.90 7.31 -0.93
CA TYR A 121 -2.68 6.77 -1.54
C TYR A 121 -1.89 7.80 -2.37
N SER A 122 -2.44 9.00 -2.57
CA SER A 122 -1.79 10.06 -3.37
C SER A 122 -1.92 11.45 -2.72
N SER A 123 -3.14 12.00 -2.64
CA SER A 123 -3.34 13.40 -2.24
C SER A 123 -3.04 13.68 -0.76
N ASN A 124 -3.48 12.81 0.15
CA ASN A 124 -3.27 12.96 1.59
C ASN A 124 -1.79 12.76 1.98
N PRO A 125 -1.06 11.75 1.46
CA PRO A 125 0.38 11.66 1.67
C PRO A 125 1.11 12.93 1.21
N ALA A 126 0.83 13.43 0.00
CA ALA A 126 1.45 14.66 -0.50
C ALA A 126 1.20 15.86 0.42
N LYS A 127 -0.05 16.01 0.90
CA LYS A 127 -0.40 17.06 1.88
C LYS A 127 0.31 16.87 3.22
N LEU A 128 0.29 15.65 3.77
CA LEU A 128 0.88 15.34 5.08
C LEU A 128 2.40 15.59 5.09
N PHE A 129 3.08 15.26 3.99
CA PHE A 129 4.51 15.47 3.82
C PHE A 129 4.88 16.81 3.16
N GLN A 130 3.91 17.72 2.98
CA GLN A 130 4.12 19.08 2.48
C GLN A 130 4.81 19.12 1.10
N LEU A 131 4.36 18.25 0.20
CA LEU A 131 4.83 18.16 -1.17
C LEU A 131 3.94 19.02 -2.08
N SER A 132 4.43 20.20 -2.46
CA SER A 132 3.64 21.27 -3.09
C SER A 132 3.12 20.94 -4.50
N THR A 133 3.85 20.14 -5.28
CA THR A 133 3.55 19.83 -6.68
C THR A 133 3.01 18.41 -6.89
N GLN A 134 2.72 17.68 -5.81
CA GLN A 134 2.54 16.23 -5.85
C GLN A 134 1.11 15.80 -5.49
N GLY A 135 0.73 14.62 -5.96
CA GLY A 135 -0.46 13.91 -5.50
C GLY A 135 -1.82 14.43 -5.99
N GLN A 136 -1.83 15.36 -6.95
CA GLN A 136 -3.06 15.89 -7.58
C GLN A 136 -2.90 16.06 -9.09
N LEU A 137 -3.96 15.80 -9.84
CA LEU A 137 -4.02 16.07 -11.28
C LEU A 137 -4.62 17.47 -11.53
N LYS A 138 -3.77 18.50 -11.54
CA LYS A 138 -4.17 19.88 -11.86
C LYS A 138 -3.02 20.69 -12.45
N PRO A 139 -3.31 21.81 -13.15
CA PRO A 139 -2.26 22.69 -13.66
C PRO A 139 -1.30 23.15 -12.55
N GLY A 140 0.01 23.11 -12.86
CA GLY A 140 1.08 23.48 -11.92
C GLY A 140 1.59 22.35 -11.02
N TYR A 141 1.06 21.14 -11.15
CA TYR A 141 1.54 19.94 -10.45
C TYR A 141 2.38 19.08 -11.39
N ASP A 142 3.24 18.25 -10.82
CA ASP A 142 4.07 17.31 -11.57
C ASP A 142 3.16 16.30 -12.27
N ALA A 143 3.49 15.99 -13.53
CA ALA A 143 2.74 15.03 -14.33
C ALA A 143 3.10 13.58 -13.93
N ASP A 144 2.80 13.25 -12.67
CA ASP A 144 2.91 11.92 -12.08
C ASP A 144 1.56 11.22 -12.23
N ILE A 145 1.47 10.33 -13.21
CA ILE A 145 0.20 9.75 -13.67
C ILE A 145 0.36 8.23 -13.80
N VAL A 146 -0.60 7.50 -13.26
CA VAL A 146 -0.73 6.05 -13.48
C VAL A 146 -1.96 5.81 -14.33
N ILE A 147 -1.81 5.11 -15.45
CA ILE A 147 -2.90 4.65 -16.30
C ILE A 147 -3.13 3.18 -15.99
N VAL A 148 -4.38 2.83 -15.71
CA VAL A 148 -4.78 1.52 -15.19
C VAL A 148 -5.96 0.97 -15.96
N SER A 149 -6.08 -0.36 -16.01
CA SER A 149 -7.21 -1.06 -16.62
C SER A 149 -7.59 -2.30 -15.79
N THR A 150 -8.80 -2.81 -16.05
CA THR A 150 -9.25 -4.10 -15.51
C THR A 150 -8.73 -5.24 -16.38
N THR A 151 -8.51 -6.41 -15.77
CA THR A 151 -8.16 -7.64 -16.49
C THR A 151 -8.94 -8.82 -15.91
N ASP A 152 -8.95 -9.95 -16.62
CA ASP A 152 -9.40 -11.22 -16.06
C ASP A 152 -8.61 -11.55 -14.79
N PRO A 153 -9.27 -12.08 -13.74
CA PRO A 153 -8.61 -12.37 -12.48
C PRO A 153 -7.41 -13.33 -12.64
N TYR A 154 -6.28 -13.00 -12.00
CA TYR A 154 -5.08 -13.84 -12.00
C TYR A 154 -4.41 -13.86 -10.62
N PRO A 155 -3.79 -14.98 -10.22
CA PRO A 155 -3.12 -15.08 -8.92
C PRO A 155 -1.79 -14.33 -8.89
N ILE A 156 -1.44 -13.78 -7.74
CA ILE A 156 -0.07 -13.35 -7.44
C ILE A 156 0.85 -14.57 -7.35
N HIS A 157 2.02 -14.43 -7.97
CA HIS A 157 3.17 -15.31 -7.81
C HIS A 157 4.42 -14.48 -7.45
N GLY A 158 5.04 -14.78 -6.32
CA GLY A 158 6.22 -14.08 -5.81
C GLY A 158 7.41 -14.16 -6.76
N GLN A 159 7.50 -15.23 -7.55
CA GLN A 159 8.55 -15.39 -8.58
C GLN A 159 8.47 -14.32 -9.69
N ASP A 160 7.28 -13.75 -9.92
CA ASP A 160 7.04 -12.73 -10.94
C ASP A 160 7.42 -11.31 -10.47
N MET A 161 7.80 -11.14 -9.20
CA MET A 161 8.25 -9.85 -8.67
C MET A 161 9.48 -9.34 -9.43
N LEU A 162 9.57 -8.03 -9.62
CA LEU A 162 10.81 -7.35 -10.02
C LEU A 162 11.81 -7.33 -8.86
N SER A 163 11.31 -7.26 -7.63
CA SER A 163 12.12 -7.39 -6.43
C SER A 163 13.00 -8.65 -6.48
N GLN A 164 14.26 -8.53 -6.06
CA GLN A 164 15.20 -9.65 -6.00
C GLN A 164 14.77 -10.75 -5.03
N GLN A 165 13.81 -10.45 -4.14
CA GLN A 165 13.37 -11.38 -3.11
C GLN A 165 12.61 -12.58 -3.69
N LYS A 166 11.82 -12.39 -4.75
CA LYS A 166 11.12 -13.47 -5.46
C LYS A 166 10.19 -14.34 -4.59
N TRP A 167 9.65 -13.79 -3.52
CA TRP A 167 8.65 -14.40 -2.64
C TRP A 167 7.73 -13.31 -2.09
N THR A 168 6.53 -13.63 -1.63
CA THR A 168 5.61 -12.66 -1.02
C THR A 168 4.59 -13.36 -0.11
N PRO A 169 4.02 -12.74 0.94
CA PRO A 169 2.90 -13.34 1.70
C PRO A 169 1.58 -13.31 0.94
N TRP A 170 1.54 -12.69 -0.23
CA TRP A 170 0.32 -12.52 -1.04
C TRP A 170 0.10 -13.65 -2.04
N GLU A 171 0.76 -14.81 -1.90
CA GLU A 171 0.63 -15.89 -2.88
C GLU A 171 -0.82 -16.32 -3.08
N ASN A 172 -1.17 -16.49 -4.35
CA ASN A 172 -2.51 -16.83 -4.83
C ASN A 172 -3.60 -15.78 -4.55
N TYR A 173 -3.25 -14.62 -3.99
CA TYR A 173 -4.19 -13.51 -3.92
C TYR A 173 -4.56 -13.07 -5.34
N SER A 174 -5.86 -12.98 -5.63
CA SER A 174 -6.36 -12.71 -6.97
C SER A 174 -6.31 -11.22 -7.28
N LEU A 175 -5.64 -10.85 -8.36
CA LEU A 175 -5.63 -9.50 -8.93
C LEU A 175 -6.60 -9.41 -10.10
N GLY A 176 -7.29 -8.28 -10.23
CA GLY A 176 -8.19 -7.95 -11.34
C GLY A 176 -7.83 -6.62 -12.01
N ALA A 177 -6.64 -6.09 -11.72
CA ALA A 177 -6.17 -4.79 -12.19
C ALA A 177 -4.77 -4.87 -12.79
N GLU A 178 -4.58 -4.10 -13.86
CA GLU A 178 -3.28 -3.89 -14.50
C GLU A 178 -2.87 -2.43 -14.46
N ILE A 179 -1.55 -2.22 -14.42
CA ILE A 179 -0.94 -0.92 -14.64
C ILE A 179 -0.49 -0.91 -16.10
N ASP A 180 -1.08 -0.05 -16.91
CA ASP A 180 -0.75 0.09 -18.33
C ASP A 180 0.46 1.00 -18.54
N TYR A 181 0.47 2.14 -17.83
CA TYR A 181 1.54 3.13 -17.94
C TYR A 181 1.78 3.82 -16.60
N VAL A 182 3.05 4.16 -16.36
CA VAL A 182 3.46 5.06 -15.29
C VAL A 182 4.25 6.19 -15.91
N ILE A 183 3.80 7.42 -15.66
CA ILE A 183 4.42 8.66 -16.10
C ILE A 183 4.91 9.35 -14.83
N ILE A 184 6.18 9.80 -14.84
CA ILE A 184 6.80 10.53 -13.73
C ILE A 184 7.34 11.84 -14.28
N GLY A 185 6.88 12.97 -13.77
CA GLY A 185 7.28 14.31 -14.23
C GLY A 185 7.01 14.56 -15.71
N GLY A 186 5.99 13.91 -16.28
CA GLY A 186 5.63 14.02 -17.70
C GLY A 186 6.39 13.08 -18.64
N GLU A 187 7.29 12.25 -18.11
CA GLU A 187 8.09 11.30 -18.86
C GLU A 187 7.64 9.86 -18.59
N LEU A 188 7.63 9.02 -19.63
CA LEU A 188 7.22 7.63 -19.50
C LEU A 188 8.27 6.82 -18.71
N ALA A 189 7.86 6.21 -17.60
CA ALA A 189 8.70 5.41 -16.71
C ALA A 189 8.42 3.90 -16.84
N TYR A 190 7.17 3.53 -17.12
CA TYR A 190 6.73 2.16 -17.38
C TYR A 190 5.63 2.16 -18.43
N GLY A 191 5.61 1.16 -19.31
CA GLY A 191 4.55 0.97 -20.30
C GLY A 191 4.12 -0.48 -20.48
N ARG A 192 3.12 -0.66 -21.33
CA ARG A 192 2.60 -1.98 -21.73
C ARG A 192 3.73 -2.93 -22.16
N GLU A 193 3.48 -4.22 -21.96
CA GLU A 193 4.46 -5.31 -22.16
C GLU A 193 5.64 -5.30 -21.17
N LYS A 194 5.47 -4.64 -20.01
CA LYS A 194 6.47 -4.56 -18.93
C LYS A 194 7.77 -3.87 -19.38
N ASN A 195 7.64 -2.82 -20.19
CA ASN A 195 8.76 -2.02 -20.66
C ASN A 195 9.17 -0.99 -19.59
N TYR A 196 10.41 -1.11 -19.09
CA TYR A 196 11.00 -0.16 -18.14
C TYR A 196 11.87 0.84 -18.88
N PHE A 197 11.70 2.12 -18.55
CA PHE A 197 12.52 3.19 -19.08
C PHE A 197 13.63 3.57 -18.09
N ALA A 198 14.63 4.32 -18.56
CA ALA A 198 15.75 4.73 -17.74
C ALA A 198 15.28 5.42 -16.43
N PRO A 199 15.91 5.16 -15.27
CA PRO A 199 15.55 5.80 -14.02
C PRO A 199 15.68 7.32 -14.08
N ARG A 200 14.67 8.04 -13.60
CA ARG A 200 14.63 9.53 -13.59
C ARG A 200 14.11 10.13 -12.28
N GLY A 201 14.00 9.30 -11.23
CA GLY A 201 13.52 9.76 -9.94
C GLY A 201 14.43 10.86 -9.37
N THR A 202 13.82 11.93 -8.88
CA THR A 202 14.49 13.01 -8.17
C THR A 202 14.06 13.05 -6.72
N ARG A 203 14.95 13.53 -5.84
CA ARG A 203 14.60 13.76 -4.44
C ARG A 203 13.60 14.92 -4.34
N LEU A 204 12.44 14.65 -3.76
CA LEU A 204 11.49 15.69 -3.37
C LEU A 204 11.90 16.30 -2.03
N THR A 205 11.75 17.62 -1.90
CA THR A 205 12.04 18.35 -0.66
C THR A 205 10.74 18.97 -0.14
N PRO A 206 10.28 18.62 1.07
CA PRO A 206 9.12 19.24 1.67
C PRO A 206 9.25 20.77 1.72
N HIS A 207 8.23 21.47 1.25
CA HIS A 207 8.13 22.92 1.45
C HIS A 207 7.59 23.17 2.84
N LYS A 208 8.49 23.50 3.79
CA LYS A 208 8.07 24.07 5.07
C LYS A 208 7.48 25.45 4.81
N GLU A 209 6.16 25.54 4.68
CA GLU A 209 5.50 26.79 5.02
C GLU A 209 5.71 27.01 6.51
N SER A 210 6.24 28.19 6.87
CA SER A 210 6.36 28.62 8.26
C SER A 210 4.98 28.56 8.90
N ILE A 211 4.78 27.64 9.85
CA ILE A 211 3.56 27.53 10.66
C ILE A 211 3.46 28.76 11.57
#